data_AF-A0A093Q2C1-F1
#
_entry.id   AF-A0A093Q2C1-F1
#
_cell.length_a   1.000
_cell.length_b   1.000
_cell.length_c   1.000
_cell.angle_alpha   90.00
_cell.angle_beta   90.00
_cell.angle_gamma   90.00
#
_symmetry.space_group_name_H-M   'P 1'
#
loop_
_entity.id
_entity.type
_entity.pdbx_description
1 polymer ?
#
loop_
_entity_poly.entity_id
_entity_poly.type
_entity_poly.pdbx_seq_one_letter_code
_entity_poly.pdbx_strand_id
1 'polypeptide(L)'
;LRFPQKLWKMLESSRFLSIWWSEGGKCVAINKDLFEKEVLGRAGPQRLFDTQKMKSFMRQLNVYGFTETKRDDQRSASLPEFLAEEAAVSAHSQV
;
A
#
# COMPACT_ATOMS: atom_id res chain seq x y z
N LEU A 1 9.84 23.39 -1.33
CA LEU A 1 8.70 22.80 -0.58
C LEU A 1 9.22 21.71 0.34
N ARG A 2 8.79 21.66 1.60
CA ARG A 2 9.12 20.52 2.48
C ARG A 2 8.30 19.30 2.10
N PHE A 3 8.68 18.13 2.62
CA PHE A 3 8.06 16.85 2.27
C PHE A 3 6.51 16.85 2.39
N PRO A 4 5.89 17.29 3.51
CA PRO A 4 4.43 17.27 3.62
C PRO A 4 3.72 18.14 2.57
N GLN A 5 4.31 19.29 2.24
CA GLN A 5 3.76 20.19 1.22
C GLN A 5 3.88 19.60 -0.19
N LYS A 6 4.99 18.90 -0.50
CA LYS A 6 5.16 18.18 -1.76
C LYS A 6 4.14 17.05 -1.88
N LEU A 7 3.97 16.27 -0.81
CA LEU A 7 3.01 15.18 -0.73
C LEU A 7 1.58 15.67 -0.93
N TRP A 8 1.18 16.73 -0.22
CA TRP A 8 -0.15 17.34 -0.35
C TRP A 8 -0.43 17.79 -1.79
N LYS A 9 0.48 18.56 -2.41
CA LYS A 9 0.30 19.01 -3.80
C LYS A 9 0.18 17.85 -4.80
N MET A 10 0.85 16.74 -4.53
CA MET A 10 0.77 15.54 -5.37
C MET A 10 -0.58 14.86 -5.21
N LEU A 11 -1.09 14.72 -3.98
CA LEU A 11 -2.39 14.12 -3.67
C LEU A 11 -3.57 14.93 -4.21
N GLU A 12 -3.47 16.26 -4.23
CA GLU A 12 -4.48 17.16 -4.80
C GLU A 12 -4.48 17.19 -6.35
N SER A 13 -3.45 16.61 -6.97
CA SER A 13 -3.26 16.66 -8.41
C SER A 13 -3.73 15.37 -9.07
N SER A 14 -4.69 15.47 -9.99
CA SER A 14 -5.16 14.35 -10.83
C SER A 14 -4.10 13.80 -11.81
N ARG A 15 -2.91 14.41 -11.89
CA ARG A 15 -1.81 13.98 -12.76
C ARG A 15 -1.11 12.69 -12.33
N PHE A 16 -1.32 12.25 -11.09
CA PHE A 16 -0.66 11.07 -10.54
C PHE A 16 -1.70 10.00 -10.30
N LEU A 17 -1.50 8.84 -10.92
CA LEU A 17 -2.40 7.69 -10.76
C LEU A 17 -1.88 6.70 -9.72
N SER A 18 -0.61 6.82 -9.33
CA SER A 18 0.02 5.91 -8.37
C SER A 18 -0.28 6.20 -6.90
N ILE A 19 -0.89 7.34 -6.59
CA ILE A 19 -1.18 7.76 -5.22
C ILE A 19 -2.50 8.52 -5.15
N TRP A 20 -3.33 8.22 -4.15
CA TRP A 20 -4.64 8.86 -3.96
C TRP A 20 -5.11 8.80 -2.50
N TRP A 21 -6.08 9.64 -2.16
CA TRP A 21 -6.79 9.58 -0.89
C TRP A 21 -7.72 8.36 -0.84
N SER A 22 -7.78 7.68 0.30
CA SER A 22 -8.81 6.68 0.56
C SER A 22 -10.19 7.31 0.56
N GLU A 23 -11.23 6.47 0.42
CA GLU A 23 -12.59 6.88 0.71
C GLU A 23 -12.64 7.47 2.14
N GLY A 24 -13.06 8.73 2.25
CA GLY A 24 -13.07 9.49 3.52
C GLY A 24 -11.79 10.28 3.87
N GLY A 25 -10.74 10.26 3.04
CA GLY A 25 -9.58 11.16 3.18
C GLY A 25 -8.70 10.93 4.42
N LYS A 26 -8.86 9.79 5.10
CA LYS A 26 -8.09 9.46 6.32
C LYS A 26 -6.75 8.79 6.03
N CYS A 27 -6.68 8.04 4.93
CA CYS A 27 -5.50 7.28 4.55
C CYS A 27 -5.05 7.64 3.14
N VAL A 28 -3.77 7.41 2.87
CA VAL A 28 -3.18 7.54 1.54
C VAL A 28 -2.92 6.15 0.99
N ALA A 29 -3.47 5.85 -0.18
CA ALA A 29 -3.22 4.63 -0.91
C ALA A 29 -2.12 4.87 -1.95
N ILE A 30 -1.17 3.93 -2.04
CA ILE A 30 -0.05 3.99 -2.98
C ILE A 30 0.05 2.66 -3.72
N ASN A 31 -0.02 2.71 -5.06
CA ASN A 31 0.41 1.60 -5.90
C ASN A 31 1.94 1.65 -6.03
N LYS A 32 2.62 0.75 -5.31
CA LYS A 32 4.09 0.77 -5.17
C LYS A 32 4.82 0.76 -6.52
N ASP A 33 4.48 -0.17 -7.41
CA ASP A 33 5.21 -0.37 -8.67
C ASP A 33 4.98 0.80 -9.63
N LEU A 34 3.77 1.34 -9.66
CA LEU A 34 3.46 2.52 -10.46
C LEU A 34 4.10 3.77 -9.87
N PHE A 35 4.12 3.92 -8.54
CA PHE A 35 4.70 5.07 -7.86
C PHE A 35 6.21 5.16 -8.07
N GLU A 36 6.90 4.01 -8.03
CA GLU A 36 8.32 3.94 -8.33
C GLU A 36 8.62 4.45 -9.75
N LYS A 37 7.79 4.12 -10.75
CA LYS A 37 7.99 4.57 -12.14
C LYS A 37 7.54 6.02 -12.36
N GLU A 38 6.35 6.37 -11.89
CA GLU A 38 5.68 7.64 -12.15
C GLU A 38 6.29 8.80 -11.36
N VAL A 39 6.72 8.56 -10.12
CA VAL A 39 7.15 9.60 -9.18
C VAL A 39 8.63 9.49 -8.85
N LEU A 40 9.08 8.34 -8.35
CA LEU A 40 10.46 8.16 -7.86
C LEU A 40 11.47 7.95 -9.00
N GLY A 41 11.02 7.47 -10.15
CA GLY A 41 11.82 7.28 -11.35
C GLY A 41 12.23 8.58 -12.04
N ARG A 42 11.60 9.71 -11.68
CA ARG A 42 11.95 11.01 -12.24
C ARG A 42 13.32 11.46 -11.75
N ALA A 43 14.12 11.98 -12.68
CA ALA A 43 15.48 12.46 -12.42
C ALA A 43 15.64 13.92 -12.87
N GLY A 44 16.73 14.55 -12.42
CA GLY A 44 17.08 15.92 -12.80
C GLY A 44 15.97 16.91 -12.44
N PRO A 45 15.64 17.87 -13.33
CA PRO A 45 14.65 18.92 -13.08
C PRO A 45 13.23 18.41 -12.79
N GLN A 46 12.91 17.17 -13.20
CA GLN A 46 11.58 16.59 -12.99
C GLN A 46 11.45 15.84 -11.66
N ARG A 47 12.53 15.74 -10.89
CA ARG A 47 12.54 15.02 -9.61
C ARG A 47 11.63 15.71 -8.59
N LEU A 48 10.66 14.97 -8.07
CA LEU A 48 9.68 15.50 -7.10
C LEU A 48 10.19 15.36 -5.65
N PHE A 49 10.73 14.19 -5.31
CA PHE A 49 11.30 13.88 -4.00
C PHE A 49 12.81 13.68 -4.07
N ASP A 50 13.52 13.97 -2.98
CA ASP A 50 14.99 13.85 -2.91
C ASP A 50 15.45 12.38 -2.75
N THR A 51 14.61 11.43 -3.16
CA THR A 51 14.84 10.00 -3.13
C THR A 51 14.24 9.37 -4.38
N GLN A 52 14.87 8.29 -4.85
CA GLN A 52 14.35 7.43 -5.91
C GLN A 52 13.97 6.03 -5.38
N LYS A 53 14.15 5.79 -4.08
CA LYS A 53 13.90 4.50 -3.43
C LYS A 53 12.62 4.57 -2.62
N MET A 54 11.71 3.61 -2.82
CA MET A 54 10.46 3.53 -2.07
C MET A 54 10.69 3.44 -0.56
N LYS A 55 11.66 2.63 -0.10
CA LYS A 55 11.99 2.51 1.34
C LYS A 55 12.32 3.87 1.98
N SER A 56 13.03 4.73 1.29
CA SER A 56 13.39 6.06 1.79
C SER A 56 12.18 7.01 1.78
N PHE A 57 11.28 6.87 0.80
CA PHE A 57 10.01 7.60 0.78
C PHE A 57 9.11 7.19 1.96
N MET A 58 8.97 5.89 2.22
CA MET A 58 8.24 5.36 3.38
C MET A 58 8.85 5.85 4.70
N ARG A 59 10.18 5.92 4.80
CA ARG A 59 10.84 6.50 5.99
C ARG A 59 10.47 7.97 6.18
N GLN A 60 10.37 8.76 5.09
CA GLN A 60 9.91 10.14 5.20
C GLN A 60 8.47 10.22 5.71
N LEU A 61 7.56 9.39 5.19
CA LEU A 61 6.19 9.29 5.73
C LEU A 61 6.19 9.03 7.24
N ASN A 62 6.97 8.06 7.71
CA ASN A 62 7.05 7.73 9.14
C ASN A 62 7.60 8.89 9.99
N VAL A 63 8.60 9.63 9.50
CA VAL A 63 9.14 10.82 10.20
C VAL A 63 8.07 11.90 10.38
N TYR A 64 7.12 12.00 9.44
CA TYR A 64 6.01 12.95 9.52
C TYR A 64 4.74 12.37 10.15
N GLY A 65 4.83 11.22 10.82
CA GLY A 65 3.74 10.67 11.65
C GLY A 65 2.74 9.78 10.92
N PHE A 66 2.99 9.43 9.65
CA PHE A 66 2.19 8.42 8.96
C PHE A 66 2.57 7.02 9.46
N THR A 67 1.59 6.11 9.48
CA THR A 67 1.79 4.70 9.81
C THR A 67 1.25 3.82 8.69
N GLU A 68 2.01 2.81 8.30
CA GLU A 68 1.56 1.83 7.31
C GLU A 68 0.48 0.93 7.93
N THR A 69 -0.70 0.91 7.30
CA THR A 69 -1.76 -0.01 7.69
C THR A 69 -1.42 -1.38 7.12
N LYS A 70 -1.14 -2.35 7.98
CA LYS A 70 -1.11 -3.75 7.55
C LYS A 70 -2.53 -4.08 7.09
N ARG A 71 -2.70 -4.49 5.84
CA ARG A 71 -3.89 -5.27 5.51
C ARG A 71 -3.75 -6.50 6.39
N ASP A 72 -4.70 -6.69 7.30
CA ASP A 72 -4.87 -8.00 7.86
C ASP A 72 -5.17 -8.87 6.65
N ASP A 73 -4.17 -9.62 6.19
CA ASP A 73 -4.40 -10.85 5.47
C ASP A 73 -5.09 -11.73 6.51
N GLN A 74 -6.38 -11.45 6.74
CA GLN A 74 -7.22 -12.21 7.62
C GLN A 74 -7.30 -13.55 6.91
N ARG A 75 -6.36 -14.44 7.21
CA ARG A 75 -6.48 -15.86 6.98
C ARG A 75 -7.82 -16.18 7.61
N SER A 76 -8.84 -16.35 6.76
CA SER A 76 -10.20 -16.55 7.23
C SER A 76 -10.11 -17.61 8.32
N ALA A 77 -10.55 -17.27 9.54
CA ALA A 77 -10.49 -18.20 10.67
C ALA A 77 -11.21 -19.52 10.37
N SER A 78 -12.06 -19.51 9.33
CA SER A 78 -12.75 -20.65 8.75
C SER A 78 -11.92 -21.55 7.82
N LEU A 79 -10.74 -21.16 7.31
CA LEU A 79 -9.98 -22.05 6.41
C LEU A 79 -9.54 -23.36 7.11
N PRO A 80 -9.01 -23.33 8.35
CA PRO A 80 -8.71 -24.56 9.08
C PRO A 80 -9.96 -25.40 9.38
N GLU A 81 -11.08 -24.74 9.69
CA GLU A 81 -12.37 -25.39 9.97
C GLU A 81 -12.94 -26.08 8.72
N PHE A 82 -12.87 -25.41 7.57
CA PHE A 82 -13.31 -25.93 6.27
C PHE A 82 -12.48 -27.16 5.83
N LEU A 83 -11.16 -27.10 6.02
CA LEU A 83 -10.26 -28.23 5.74
C LEU A 83 -10.52 -29.42 6.69
N ALA A 84 -10.87 -29.15 7.94
CA ALA A 84 -11.21 -30.19 8.91
C ALA A 84 -12.55 -30.87 8.58
N GLU A 85 -13.56 -30.11 8.16
CA GLU A 85 -14.85 -30.65 7.71
C GLU A 85 -14.69 -31.52 6.46
N GLU A 86 -13.94 -31.06 5.45
CA GLU A 86 -13.68 -31.83 4.22
C GLU A 86 -12.95 -33.15 4.51
N ALA A 87 -11.93 -33.11 5.38
CA ALA A 87 -11.20 -34.30 5.79
C ALA A 87 -12.08 -35.31 6.55
N ALA A 88 -12.98 -34.82 7.40
CA ALA A 88 -13.95 -35.66 8.10
C ALA A 88 -14.93 -36.31 7.11
N VAL A 89 -15.50 -35.54 6.18
CA VAL A 89 -16.41 -36.07 5.15
C VAL A 89 -15.73 -37.14 4.28
N SER A 90 -14.49 -36.91 3.85
CA SER A 90 -13.74 -37.87 3.03
C SER A 90 -13.46 -39.19 3.76
N ALA A 91 -13.24 -39.16 5.08
CA ALA A 91 -12.98 -40.36 5.87
C ALA A 91 -14.23 -41.25 6.03
N HIS A 92 -15.44 -40.66 5.99
CA HIS A 92 -16.70 -41.39 6.12
C HIS A 92 -17.16 -42.07 4.81
N SER A 93 -16.60 -41.70 3.66
CA SER A 93 -16.95 -42.25 2.34
C SER A 93 -16.13 -43.49 1.91
N GLN A 94 -15.23 -44.02 2.76
CA GLN A 94 -14.38 -45.18 2.45
C GLN A 94 -14.81 -46.49 3.16
N VAL A 95 -16.07 -46.60 3.61
CA VAL A 95 -16.64 -47.82 4.20
C VAL A 95 -17.61 -48.49 3.23
#